data_AF-A0A7R9L7I1-F1
#
_entry.id   AF-A0A7R9L7I1-F1
#
_cell.length_a   1.000
_cell.length_b   1.000
_cell.length_c   1.000
_cell.angle_alpha   90.00
_cell.angle_beta   90.00
_cell.angle_gamma   90.00
#
_symmetry.space_group_name_H-M   'P 1'
#
loop_
_entity.id
_entity.type
_entity.pdbx_description
1 polymer ?
#
loop_
_entity_poly.entity_id
_entity_poly.type
_entity_poly.pdbx_seq_one_letter_code
_entity_poly.pdbx_strand_id
1 'polypeptide(L)'
;MQPSKKALQDKISLNNIMWTKTHLKHSTQTKSTNPEEASSVITADNGYYNPNGDSFLSGDVVIDQSGRMIRADEVTIDKTQTFAKAKGNVQMAQGGIIAQSDQIDYNLKDETEKIERTSPTNIILENATYTTCPPDEKPTWKIQANKIELDQDTGRGVTRGTKLYVKDVPVLAVPYFNFPIDDRRTTGILSPSFGFTNDGGFELAVPVYLNLAPNYDATITPRLITDRGLMAQGEFRYLTENFGAGSVWGSYLPSDRDYNDEDRKDLHFLHKWDITKQWSTNLEYNYVSDKDFFSDLDSNPNSRTELNQRRAWELNYNHGIPGLKAQLKVEDFQTLDKTIKDVDKPYARLPQFLLNYVAGNPQAILKSDLDQGVAEATHRLQAQKKEIPPQNILQQQVLSQLITHDAQLEQVKLLLVVKSMYYICVFQEKRLQKRNLAQPKLKSMVLIWASVRFQIFQQILLHVLRLLSQDKPLT
;
A
#
# COMPACT_ATOMS: atom_id res chain seq x y z
N MET A 1 -8.68 16.34 -9.68
CA MET A 1 -8.49 17.29 -8.57
C MET A 1 -8.97 16.59 -7.31
N GLN A 2 -8.07 15.96 -6.55
CA GLN A 2 -8.41 15.20 -5.34
C GLN A 2 -8.56 16.16 -4.14
N PRO A 3 -9.65 16.14 -3.37
CA PRO A 3 -9.66 16.77 -2.06
C PRO A 3 -8.96 15.85 -1.04
N SER A 4 -8.24 16.48 -0.12
CA SER A 4 -7.44 15.83 0.92
C SER A 4 -8.32 15.10 1.95
N LYS A 5 -7.82 13.95 2.40
CA LYS A 5 -8.48 12.95 3.28
C LYS A 5 -8.63 13.38 4.75
N LYS A 6 -8.96 14.64 5.04
CA LYS A 6 -9.11 15.15 6.42
C LYS A 6 -10.51 15.71 6.73
N ALA A 7 -11.50 15.46 5.88
CA ALA A 7 -12.79 16.14 5.91
C ALA A 7 -13.97 15.25 6.37
N LEU A 8 -13.76 14.31 7.30
CA LEU A 8 -14.83 13.51 7.90
C LEU A 8 -15.36 14.08 9.23
N GLN A 9 -14.79 15.19 9.71
CA GLN A 9 -15.39 16.02 10.74
C GLN A 9 -15.82 17.30 10.05
N ASP A 10 -17.11 17.49 9.82
CA ASP A 10 -17.79 18.77 10.00
C ASP A 10 -19.19 18.81 9.34
N LYS A 11 -20.12 19.38 10.12
CA LYS A 11 -21.35 20.10 9.74
C LYS A 11 -22.51 19.27 9.15
N ILE A 12 -23.45 18.97 10.04
CA ILE A 12 -24.87 18.78 9.71
C ILE A 12 -25.52 20.16 9.83
N SER A 13 -26.06 20.70 8.73
CA SER A 13 -26.74 22.01 8.72
C SER A 13 -28.25 21.84 8.67
N LEU A 14 -28.93 22.56 9.58
CA LEU A 14 -30.33 22.95 9.47
C LEU A 14 -30.35 24.49 9.31
N ASN A 15 -31.25 25.00 8.46
CA ASN A 15 -31.12 26.28 7.76
C ASN A 15 -31.31 27.56 8.62
N ASN A 16 -30.62 28.62 8.13
CA ASN A 16 -30.83 30.08 8.30
C ASN A 16 -30.52 30.75 9.66
N ILE A 17 -29.39 31.47 9.73
CA ILE A 17 -29.24 32.95 9.94
C ILE A 17 -27.76 33.28 10.23
N MET A 18 -27.28 34.43 9.72
CA MET A 18 -25.89 34.95 9.78
C MET A 18 -25.48 35.36 11.23
N TRP A 19 -24.22 35.35 11.71
CA TRP A 19 -23.01 36.03 11.22
C TRP A 19 -21.77 35.70 12.10
N THR A 20 -20.60 36.15 11.60
CA THR A 20 -19.35 36.58 12.28
C THR A 20 -18.38 35.56 12.86
N LYS A 21 -17.17 35.61 12.30
CA LYS A 21 -15.93 34.95 12.72
C LYS A 21 -15.58 35.28 14.17
N THR A 22 -15.77 34.32 15.06
CA THR A 22 -14.96 34.22 16.29
C THR A 22 -14.41 32.81 16.33
N HIS A 23 -13.09 32.69 16.18
CA HIS A 23 -12.37 31.42 16.15
C HIS A 23 -12.55 30.66 17.47
N LEU A 24 -13.44 29.68 17.50
CA LEU A 24 -13.35 28.56 18.45
C LEU A 24 -12.16 27.71 18.03
N LYS A 25 -11.09 27.73 18.83
CA LYS A 25 -9.96 26.80 18.67
C LYS A 25 -10.43 25.40 19.08
N HIS A 26 -10.74 24.54 18.12
CA HIS A 26 -11.05 23.14 18.39
C HIS A 26 -9.79 22.36 18.79
N SER A 27 -9.80 21.78 19.99
CA SER A 27 -8.96 20.65 20.35
C SER A 27 -9.70 19.37 19.99
N THR A 28 -9.16 18.60 19.04
CA THR A 28 -9.74 17.35 18.50
C THR A 28 -9.60 16.13 19.42
N GLN A 29 -9.46 16.32 20.75
CA GLN A 29 -9.17 15.21 21.68
C GLN A 29 -9.90 15.30 23.03
N THR A 30 -11.16 15.75 23.06
CA THR A 30 -11.95 15.67 24.31
C THR A 30 -13.07 14.65 24.14
N LYS A 31 -12.81 13.43 24.61
CA LYS A 31 -13.86 12.43 24.86
C LYS A 31 -14.77 13.00 25.96
N SER A 32 -16.08 13.08 25.75
CA SER A 32 -17.00 13.58 26.79
C SER A 32 -16.93 12.66 28.02
N THR A 33 -16.87 13.25 29.21
CA THR A 33 -16.94 12.53 30.48
C THR A 33 -18.36 12.05 30.75
N ASN A 34 -18.52 11.02 31.58
CA ASN A 34 -19.83 10.51 31.98
C ASN A 34 -20.70 11.67 32.54
N PRO A 35 -21.94 11.87 32.05
CA PRO A 35 -22.84 12.92 32.52
C PRO A 35 -23.07 12.94 34.04
N GLU A 36 -22.97 11.78 34.71
CA GLU A 36 -23.11 11.68 36.17
C GLU A 36 -21.95 12.31 36.96
N GLU A 37 -20.77 12.50 36.33
CA GLU A 37 -19.56 13.03 36.98
C GLU A 37 -19.24 14.47 36.53
N ALA A 38 -19.97 15.00 35.55
CA ALA A 38 -19.70 16.32 34.96
C ALA A 38 -20.52 17.42 35.66
N SER A 39 -19.86 18.48 36.15
CA SER A 39 -20.59 19.68 36.56
C SER A 39 -21.15 20.39 35.34
N SER A 40 -22.38 20.90 35.48
CA SER A 40 -23.06 21.67 34.43
C SER A 40 -23.06 23.13 34.83
N VAL A 41 -22.55 24.00 33.97
CA VAL A 41 -22.62 25.45 34.12
C VAL A 41 -23.66 25.96 33.15
N ILE A 42 -24.64 26.70 33.66
CA ILE A 42 -25.70 27.28 32.84
C ILE A 42 -25.66 28.79 32.97
N THR A 43 -25.55 29.49 31.85
CA THR A 43 -25.55 30.95 31.76
C THR A 43 -26.69 31.41 30.86
N ALA A 44 -27.38 32.47 31.23
CA ALA A 44 -28.46 33.08 30.46
C ALA A 44 -28.57 34.58 30.84
N ASP A 45 -29.19 35.38 29.98
CA ASP A 45 -29.47 36.79 30.29
C ASP A 45 -30.55 36.92 31.37
N ASN A 46 -31.58 36.07 31.31
CA ASN A 46 -32.70 36.06 32.24
C ASN A 46 -32.97 34.64 32.73
N GLY A 47 -33.30 34.52 34.01
CA GLY A 47 -33.70 33.27 34.63
C GLY A 47 -34.86 33.46 35.60
N TYR A 48 -35.92 32.68 35.42
CA TYR A 48 -37.07 32.62 36.31
C TYR A 48 -37.20 31.21 36.87
N TYR A 49 -37.09 31.10 38.20
CA TYR A 49 -37.33 29.86 38.90
C TYR A 49 -38.78 29.81 39.39
N ASN A 50 -39.53 28.81 38.94
CA ASN A 50 -40.88 28.55 39.44
C ASN A 50 -40.78 27.77 40.76
N PRO A 51 -41.42 28.22 41.85
CA PRO A 51 -41.50 27.46 43.10
C PRO A 51 -42.07 26.04 42.96
N ASN A 52 -42.82 25.76 41.89
CA ASN A 52 -43.31 24.42 41.55
C ASN A 52 -42.25 23.48 40.96
N GLY A 53 -41.01 23.97 40.74
CA GLY A 53 -39.81 23.20 40.41
C GLY A 53 -39.17 23.50 39.06
N ASP A 54 -39.91 24.05 38.10
CA ASP A 54 -39.38 24.31 36.76
C ASP A 54 -38.52 25.59 36.70
N SER A 55 -37.44 25.57 35.92
CA SER A 55 -36.61 26.75 35.65
C SER A 55 -36.78 27.19 34.19
N PHE A 56 -37.03 28.48 33.97
CA PHE A 56 -37.15 29.08 32.65
C PHE A 56 -35.98 30.04 32.45
N LEU A 57 -35.19 29.81 31.41
CA LEU A 57 -34.02 30.59 31.05
C LEU A 57 -34.24 31.18 29.67
N SER A 58 -33.92 32.44 29.47
CA SER A 58 -34.05 33.11 28.17
C SER A 58 -32.96 34.15 27.94
N GLY A 59 -32.62 34.33 26.66
CA GLY A 59 -31.54 35.21 26.20
C GLY A 59 -30.19 34.50 26.27
N ASP A 60 -29.64 34.17 25.10
CA ASP A 60 -28.33 33.54 24.89
C ASP A 60 -27.99 32.45 25.93
N VAL A 61 -28.91 31.50 26.11
CA VAL A 61 -28.76 30.43 27.09
C VAL A 61 -27.65 29.48 26.63
N VAL A 62 -26.64 29.28 27.47
CA VAL A 62 -25.55 28.32 27.24
C VAL A 62 -25.50 27.33 28.41
N ILE A 63 -25.57 26.04 28.08
CA ILE A 63 -25.34 24.91 28.98
C ILE A 63 -23.98 24.34 28.62
N ASP A 64 -23.00 24.48 29.50
CA ASP A 64 -21.65 23.96 29.36
C ASP A 64 -21.42 22.79 30.32
N GLN A 65 -21.07 21.65 29.77
CA GLN A 65 -20.73 20.40 30.46
C GLN A 65 -19.38 19.91 29.91
N SER A 66 -18.57 19.21 30.70
CA SER A 66 -17.23 18.75 30.26
C SER A 66 -17.29 17.92 28.95
N GLY A 67 -16.90 18.54 27.83
CA GLY A 67 -16.93 17.95 26.48
C GLY A 67 -18.24 18.10 25.71
N ARG A 68 -19.18 18.92 26.22
CA ARG A 68 -20.51 19.16 25.63
C ARG A 68 -20.98 20.61 25.87
N MET A 69 -21.50 21.26 24.85
CA MET A 69 -22.07 22.60 24.94
C MET A 69 -23.41 22.66 24.21
N ILE A 70 -24.42 23.30 24.79
CA ILE A 70 -25.69 23.62 24.14
C ILE A 70 -25.89 25.13 24.23
N ARG A 71 -26.23 25.80 23.13
CA ARG A 71 -26.66 27.19 23.08
C ARG A 71 -28.06 27.26 22.51
N ALA A 72 -28.94 28.09 23.06
CA ALA A 72 -30.30 28.32 22.56
C ALA A 72 -30.85 29.69 23.00
N ASP A 73 -31.92 30.16 22.37
CA ASP A 73 -32.59 31.40 22.77
C ASP A 73 -33.35 31.22 24.10
N GLU A 74 -33.97 30.06 24.29
CA GLU A 74 -34.75 29.71 25.48
C GLU A 74 -34.45 28.28 25.94
N VAL A 75 -34.39 28.05 27.26
CA VAL A 75 -34.30 26.72 27.86
C VAL A 75 -35.28 26.61 29.01
N THR A 76 -36.10 25.55 29.00
CA THR A 76 -36.90 25.15 30.16
C THR A 76 -36.32 23.90 30.80
N ILE A 77 -35.95 23.97 32.07
CA ILE A 77 -35.50 22.83 32.86
C ILE A 77 -36.65 22.35 33.75
N ASP A 78 -36.92 21.06 33.73
CA ASP A 78 -38.01 20.47 34.51
C ASP A 78 -37.72 20.45 36.02
N LYS A 79 -38.78 20.22 36.80
CA LYS A 79 -38.71 20.05 38.27
C LYS A 79 -37.70 19.01 38.78
N THR A 80 -37.33 18.03 37.97
CA THR A 80 -36.33 17.01 38.38
C THR A 80 -34.89 17.48 38.15
N GLN A 81 -34.72 18.68 37.56
CA GLN A 81 -33.45 19.23 37.10
C GLN A 81 -32.67 18.24 36.23
N THR A 82 -33.41 17.43 35.48
CA THR A 82 -32.86 16.34 34.68
C THR A 82 -33.18 16.54 33.22
N PHE A 83 -34.29 17.19 32.86
CA PHE A 83 -34.64 17.42 31.45
C PHE A 83 -34.63 18.91 31.12
N ALA A 84 -33.85 19.30 30.12
CA ALA A 84 -33.77 20.63 29.55
C ALA A 84 -34.38 20.63 28.14
N LYS A 85 -35.36 21.49 27.89
CA LYS A 85 -35.94 21.74 26.57
C LYS A 85 -35.40 23.05 26.03
N ALA A 86 -34.51 23.00 25.05
CA ALA A 86 -33.95 24.17 24.39
C ALA A 86 -34.74 24.50 23.13
N LYS A 87 -35.03 25.78 22.89
CA LYS A 87 -35.78 26.29 21.75
C LYS A 87 -35.14 27.56 21.20
N GLY A 88 -35.23 27.73 19.87
CA GLY A 88 -34.71 28.89 19.16
C GLY A 88 -33.20 28.81 18.98
N ASN A 89 -32.75 28.85 17.73
CA ASN A 89 -31.33 28.85 17.34
C ASN A 89 -30.47 27.83 18.11
N VAL A 90 -30.99 26.61 18.33
CA VAL A 90 -30.30 25.63 19.17
C VAL A 90 -29.03 25.18 18.45
N GLN A 91 -27.89 25.29 19.13
CA GLN A 91 -26.60 24.79 18.67
C GLN A 91 -26.05 23.85 19.72
N MET A 92 -25.63 22.66 19.32
CA MET A 92 -25.05 21.68 20.21
C MET A 92 -23.68 21.28 19.68
N ALA A 93 -22.68 21.26 20.56
CA ALA A 93 -21.36 20.73 20.28
C ALA A 93 -21.03 19.61 21.27
N GLN A 94 -20.83 18.37 20.80
CA GLN A 94 -20.42 17.25 21.65
C GLN A 94 -19.52 16.29 20.88
N GLY A 95 -18.39 15.88 21.49
CA GLY A 95 -17.52 14.84 20.90
C GLY A 95 -17.01 15.17 19.49
N GLY A 96 -16.86 16.45 19.14
CA GLY A 96 -16.45 16.91 17.81
C GLY A 96 -17.57 17.03 16.77
N ILE A 97 -18.83 16.77 17.15
CA ILE A 97 -20.01 16.97 16.30
C ILE A 97 -20.67 18.31 16.66
N ILE A 98 -21.02 19.11 15.65
CA ILE A 98 -21.86 20.29 15.80
C ILE A 98 -23.21 20.02 15.14
N ALA A 99 -24.30 20.15 15.90
CA ALA A 99 -25.68 20.03 15.45
C ALA A 99 -26.42 21.35 15.65
N GLN A 100 -27.34 21.68 14.74
CA GLN A 100 -28.22 22.85 14.85
C GLN A 100 -29.67 22.40 14.72
N SER A 101 -30.60 22.97 15.50
CA SER A 101 -32.02 22.63 15.47
C SER A 101 -32.90 23.80 15.94
N ASP A 102 -34.19 23.76 15.61
CA ASP A 102 -35.17 24.72 16.16
C ASP A 102 -35.54 24.38 17.62
N GLN A 103 -35.49 23.09 17.98
CA GLN A 103 -35.76 22.59 19.32
C GLN A 103 -34.93 21.33 19.61
N ILE A 104 -34.47 21.20 20.85
CA ILE A 104 -33.91 19.95 21.39
C ILE A 104 -34.53 19.67 22.76
N ASP A 105 -34.89 18.42 23.00
CA ASP A 105 -35.19 17.93 24.35
C ASP A 105 -33.95 17.14 24.80
N TYR A 106 -33.33 17.57 25.89
CA TYR A 106 -32.08 17.02 26.40
C TYR A 106 -32.22 16.55 27.84
N ASN A 107 -31.55 15.46 28.20
CA ASN A 107 -31.43 15.00 29.57
C ASN A 107 -30.03 15.35 30.13
N LEU A 108 -30.00 16.18 31.18
CA LEU A 108 -28.81 16.70 31.84
C LEU A 108 -28.02 15.62 32.62
N LYS A 109 -28.64 14.47 32.95
CA LYS A 109 -28.04 13.38 33.73
C LYS A 109 -27.83 12.08 32.96
N ASP A 110 -28.48 11.93 31.80
CA ASP A 110 -28.40 10.76 30.92
C ASP A 110 -28.47 11.23 29.46
N GLU A 111 -27.80 10.58 28.52
CA GLU A 111 -27.56 11.08 27.15
C GLU A 111 -28.80 11.02 26.22
N THR A 112 -30.00 10.88 26.77
CA THR A 112 -31.24 10.65 26.01
C THR A 112 -31.79 11.96 25.44
N GLU A 113 -31.43 12.24 24.18
CA GLU A 113 -32.07 13.25 23.33
C GLU A 113 -33.20 12.65 22.48
N LYS A 114 -34.01 13.50 21.84
CA LYS A 114 -34.84 13.11 20.68
C LYS A 114 -34.01 12.79 19.41
N ILE A 115 -32.69 12.84 19.52
CA ILE A 115 -31.77 11.93 18.82
C ILE A 115 -31.66 10.72 19.74
N GLU A 116 -32.41 9.64 19.47
CA GLU A 116 -32.39 8.45 20.34
C GLU A 116 -30.97 7.87 20.37
N ARG A 117 -30.16 8.27 21.35
CA ARG A 117 -28.93 7.57 21.69
C ARG A 117 -29.29 6.40 22.59
N THR A 118 -29.33 5.20 22.01
CA THR A 118 -29.54 3.96 22.77
C THR A 118 -28.30 3.61 23.64
N SER A 119 -27.15 4.26 23.41
CA SER A 119 -25.86 4.05 24.10
C SER A 119 -24.93 5.27 23.91
N PRO A 120 -23.90 5.48 24.75
CA PRO A 120 -22.84 6.46 24.53
C PRO A 120 -22.18 6.43 23.14
N THR A 121 -22.32 5.32 22.43
CA THR A 121 -21.67 5.05 21.15
C THR A 121 -22.64 4.95 19.98
N ASN A 122 -23.96 4.91 20.23
CA ASN A 122 -24.98 4.74 19.19
C ASN A 122 -25.84 5.99 19.05
N ILE A 123 -25.89 6.60 17.86
CA ILE A 123 -26.65 7.81 17.54
C ILE A 123 -27.71 7.47 16.49
N ILE A 124 -28.99 7.75 16.76
CA ILE A 124 -30.08 7.57 15.80
C ILE A 124 -30.64 8.93 15.37
N LEU A 125 -30.59 9.21 14.06
CA LEU A 125 -31.14 10.41 13.44
C LEU A 125 -32.35 10.02 12.57
N GLU A 126 -33.50 10.64 12.82
CA GLU A 126 -34.70 10.47 11.99
C GLU A 126 -34.86 11.63 11.00
N ASN A 127 -35.29 11.30 9.78
CA ASN A 127 -35.51 12.27 8.68
C ASN A 127 -34.36 13.26 8.46
N ALA A 128 -33.13 12.78 8.59
CA ALA A 128 -31.93 13.60 8.55
C ALA A 128 -31.50 13.93 7.11
N THR A 129 -30.88 15.10 6.96
CA THR A 129 -30.23 15.54 5.72
C THR A 129 -28.75 15.82 5.99
N TYR A 130 -27.88 15.35 5.10
CA TYR A 130 -26.43 15.52 5.16
C TYR A 130 -25.90 16.16 3.87
N THR A 131 -24.98 17.13 4.01
CA THR A 131 -24.24 17.76 2.91
C THR A 131 -22.92 18.31 3.44
N THR A 132 -21.88 18.32 2.61
CA THR A 132 -20.62 19.03 2.91
C THR A 132 -20.58 20.44 2.30
N CYS A 133 -21.65 20.84 1.61
CA CYS A 133 -21.75 22.20 1.09
C CYS A 133 -21.80 23.21 2.24
N PRO A 134 -21.24 24.42 2.04
CA PRO A 134 -21.38 25.50 3.00
C PRO A 134 -22.87 25.80 3.29
N PRO A 135 -23.24 26.06 4.56
CA PRO A 135 -24.63 26.26 4.96
C PRO A 135 -25.24 27.58 4.44
N ASP A 136 -24.40 28.52 4.01
CA ASP A 136 -24.77 29.81 3.43
C ASP A 136 -25.17 29.72 1.95
N GLU A 137 -24.95 28.56 1.32
CA GLU A 137 -25.30 28.32 -0.07
C GLU A 137 -26.33 27.20 -0.19
N LYS A 138 -27.19 27.27 -1.22
CA LYS A 138 -28.07 26.16 -1.54
C LYS A 138 -27.20 24.95 -1.89
N PRO A 139 -27.33 23.81 -1.17
CA PRO A 139 -26.42 22.69 -1.36
C PRO A 139 -26.53 22.15 -2.79
N THR A 140 -25.38 22.05 -3.46
CA THR A 140 -25.31 21.48 -4.82
C THR A 140 -25.66 19.99 -4.80
N TRP A 141 -25.42 19.31 -3.68
CA TRP A 141 -25.86 17.95 -3.43
C TRP A 141 -26.26 17.78 -1.97
N LYS A 142 -27.20 16.87 -1.70
CA LYS A 142 -27.58 16.49 -0.34
C LYS A 142 -28.03 15.03 -0.31
N ILE A 143 -27.79 14.36 0.81
CA ILE A 143 -28.32 13.03 1.09
C ILE A 143 -29.44 13.20 2.11
N GLN A 144 -30.62 12.67 1.82
CA GLN A 144 -31.74 12.61 2.74
C GLN A 144 -32.03 11.16 3.09
N ALA A 145 -32.21 10.84 4.36
CA ALA A 145 -32.55 9.50 4.81
C ALA A 145 -33.66 9.53 5.86
N ASN A 146 -34.56 8.55 5.83
CA ASN A 146 -35.63 8.42 6.81
C ASN A 146 -35.07 8.08 8.20
N LYS A 147 -34.01 7.27 8.24
CA LYS A 147 -33.32 6.89 9.47
C LYS A 147 -31.82 6.73 9.20
N ILE A 148 -30.99 7.26 10.08
CA ILE A 148 -29.53 7.07 10.11
C ILE A 148 -29.17 6.57 11.50
N GLU A 149 -28.49 5.44 11.59
CA GLU A 149 -27.98 4.86 12.83
C GLU A 149 -26.45 4.89 12.74
N LEU A 150 -25.76 5.53 13.68
CA LEU A 150 -24.30 5.62 13.73
C LEU A 150 -23.81 4.91 14.98
N ASP A 151 -23.01 3.87 14.80
CA ASP A 151 -22.43 3.06 15.87
C ASP A 151 -20.90 3.29 15.89
N GLN A 152 -20.44 4.01 16.92
CA GLN A 152 -19.04 4.33 17.15
C GLN A 152 -18.23 3.11 17.66
N ASP A 153 -18.87 2.14 18.29
CA ASP A 153 -18.18 0.92 18.75
C ASP A 153 -17.81 0.04 17.56
N THR A 154 -18.73 -0.13 16.61
CA THR A 154 -18.45 -0.89 15.38
C THR A 154 -17.83 -0.04 14.27
N GLY A 155 -17.93 1.29 14.35
CA GLY A 155 -17.43 2.20 13.32
C GLY A 155 -18.30 2.20 12.07
N ARG A 156 -19.60 1.93 12.23
CA ARG A 156 -20.56 1.78 11.12
C ARG A 156 -21.71 2.77 11.22
N GLY A 157 -22.06 3.34 10.07
CA GLY A 157 -23.31 4.05 9.86
C GLY A 157 -24.24 3.23 8.98
N VAL A 158 -25.52 3.17 9.34
CA VAL A 158 -26.57 2.51 8.56
C VAL A 158 -27.65 3.53 8.24
N THR A 159 -27.98 3.70 6.97
CA THR A 159 -29.11 4.53 6.54
C THR A 159 -30.23 3.68 5.93
N ARG A 160 -31.48 4.10 6.15
CA ARG A 160 -32.69 3.50 5.56
C ARG A 160 -33.49 4.52 4.78
N GLY A 161 -33.98 4.13 3.61
CA GLY A 161 -34.75 5.01 2.71
C GLY A 161 -33.95 6.23 2.24
N THR A 162 -32.69 6.01 1.83
CA THR A 162 -31.77 7.09 1.48
C THR A 162 -31.98 7.55 0.05
N LYS A 163 -31.96 8.85 -0.17
CA LYS A 163 -32.02 9.50 -1.47
C LYS A 163 -30.87 10.49 -1.60
N LEU A 164 -30.09 10.35 -2.66
CA LEU A 164 -29.12 11.35 -3.08
C LEU A 164 -29.81 12.34 -4.03
N TYR A 165 -29.74 13.61 -3.67
CA TYR A 165 -30.21 14.71 -4.49
C TYR A 165 -29.01 15.46 -5.07
N VAL A 166 -29.09 15.79 -6.36
CA VAL A 166 -28.27 16.82 -6.99
C VAL A 166 -29.17 18.02 -7.19
N LYS A 167 -28.85 19.12 -6.50
CA LYS A 167 -29.76 20.23 -6.24
C LYS A 167 -31.06 19.72 -5.61
N ASP A 168 -32.17 19.80 -6.35
CA ASP A 168 -33.50 19.35 -5.91
C ASP A 168 -33.96 18.06 -6.63
N VAL A 169 -33.14 17.49 -7.52
CA VAL A 169 -33.48 16.29 -8.30
C VAL A 169 -32.92 15.04 -7.62
N PRO A 170 -33.75 14.05 -7.25
CA PRO A 170 -33.27 12.78 -6.73
C PRO A 170 -32.62 11.97 -7.87
N VAL A 171 -31.34 11.66 -7.74
CA VAL A 171 -30.57 10.93 -8.77
C VAL A 171 -30.33 9.46 -8.41
N LEU A 172 -30.36 9.12 -7.12
CA LEU A 172 -30.17 7.76 -6.62
C LEU A 172 -31.00 7.54 -5.36
N ALA A 173 -31.70 6.42 -5.30
CA ALA A 173 -32.42 5.98 -4.10
C ALA A 173 -31.93 4.59 -3.70
N VAL A 174 -31.52 4.44 -2.45
CA VAL A 174 -31.08 3.16 -1.87
C VAL A 174 -31.90 2.85 -0.61
N PRO A 175 -32.56 1.68 -0.56
CA PRO A 175 -33.43 1.34 0.57
C PRO A 175 -32.64 1.11 1.86
N TYR A 176 -31.40 0.62 1.75
CA TYR A 176 -30.49 0.33 2.84
C TYR A 176 -29.05 0.60 2.38
N PHE A 177 -28.29 1.35 3.16
CA PHE A 177 -26.87 1.59 2.89
C PHE A 177 -26.07 1.55 4.19
N ASN A 178 -24.95 0.81 4.18
CA ASN A 178 -24.11 0.60 5.35
C ASN A 178 -22.68 1.07 5.02
N PHE A 179 -22.17 2.04 5.75
CA PHE A 179 -20.94 2.78 5.45
C PHE A 179 -20.04 2.89 6.68
N PRO A 180 -18.70 2.98 6.52
CA PRO A 180 -17.81 3.24 7.63
C PRO A 180 -17.90 4.71 8.09
N ILE A 181 -17.80 4.94 9.40
CA ILE A 181 -17.70 6.29 10.00
C ILE A 181 -16.30 6.62 10.54
N ASP A 182 -15.36 5.67 10.45
CA ASP A 182 -13.96 5.86 10.80
C ASP A 182 -13.02 5.10 9.83
N ASP A 183 -11.72 5.12 10.12
CA ASP A 183 -10.66 4.57 9.26
C ASP A 183 -10.50 3.05 9.35
N ARG A 184 -11.34 2.35 10.12
CA ARG A 184 -11.24 0.89 10.21
C ARG A 184 -11.59 0.25 8.87
N ARG A 185 -10.80 -0.74 8.47
CA ARG A 185 -11.09 -1.54 7.28
C ARG A 185 -12.39 -2.30 7.48
N THR A 186 -13.36 -2.09 6.59
CA THR A 186 -14.68 -2.72 6.69
C THR A 186 -15.16 -3.16 5.32
N THR A 187 -15.83 -4.31 5.26
CA THR A 187 -16.46 -4.83 4.04
C THR A 187 -17.58 -3.88 3.58
N GLY A 188 -17.66 -3.63 2.27
CA GLY A 188 -18.68 -2.75 1.71
C GLY A 188 -18.53 -2.48 0.22
N ILE A 189 -19.54 -1.82 -0.34
CA ILE A 189 -19.52 -1.32 -1.71
C ILE A 189 -18.67 -0.05 -1.73
N LEU A 190 -17.65 -0.03 -2.59
CA LEU A 190 -16.86 1.15 -2.89
C LEU A 190 -17.58 2.01 -3.94
N SER A 191 -17.15 3.27 -4.10
CA SER A 191 -17.77 4.19 -5.04
C SER A 191 -17.82 3.57 -6.45
N PRO A 192 -19.01 3.43 -7.06
CA PRO A 192 -19.12 2.93 -8.42
C PRO A 192 -18.54 3.96 -9.40
N SER A 193 -18.01 3.46 -10.52
CA SER A 193 -17.63 4.29 -11.67
C SER A 193 -18.54 4.02 -12.84
N PHE A 194 -18.83 5.06 -13.61
CA PHE A 194 -19.58 4.94 -14.86
C PHE A 194 -18.99 5.88 -15.91
N GLY A 195 -19.19 5.55 -17.17
CA GLY A 195 -18.63 6.32 -18.27
C GLY A 195 -19.09 5.83 -19.62
N PHE A 196 -18.48 6.37 -20.66
CA PHE A 196 -18.61 5.88 -22.03
C PHE A 196 -17.24 5.57 -22.58
N THR A 197 -17.12 4.42 -23.23
CA THR A 197 -15.90 4.00 -23.94
C THR A 197 -16.13 4.14 -25.43
N ASN A 198 -15.05 4.38 -26.20
CA ASN A 198 -15.15 4.54 -27.66
C ASN A 198 -15.67 3.27 -28.34
N ASP A 199 -15.28 2.11 -27.80
CA ASP A 199 -15.43 0.81 -28.46
C ASP A 199 -16.29 -0.16 -27.61
N GLY A 200 -17.03 0.34 -26.62
CA GLY A 200 -17.81 -0.50 -25.69
C GLY A 200 -19.11 0.12 -25.16
N GLY A 201 -19.42 1.36 -25.57
CA GLY A 201 -20.64 2.05 -25.17
C GLY A 201 -20.60 2.48 -23.70
N PHE A 202 -21.76 2.41 -23.03
CA PHE A 202 -21.89 2.79 -21.62
C PHE A 202 -21.24 1.73 -20.72
N GLU A 203 -20.54 2.20 -19.69
CA GLU A 203 -19.86 1.37 -18.71
C GLU A 203 -20.35 1.67 -17.30
N LEU A 204 -20.53 0.64 -16.48
CA LEU A 204 -20.79 0.71 -15.04
C LEU A 204 -19.95 -0.33 -14.29
N ALA A 205 -19.07 0.10 -13.39
CA ALA A 205 -18.30 -0.77 -12.50
C ALA A 205 -18.72 -0.54 -11.04
N VAL A 206 -18.99 -1.63 -10.30
CA VAL A 206 -19.44 -1.57 -8.91
C VAL A 206 -18.48 -2.38 -8.02
N PRO A 207 -17.40 -1.77 -7.52
CA PRO A 207 -16.41 -2.46 -6.70
C PRO A 207 -16.96 -2.85 -5.31
N VAL A 208 -16.79 -4.10 -4.92
CA VAL A 208 -17.15 -4.65 -3.60
C VAL A 208 -15.88 -5.05 -2.86
N TYR A 209 -15.56 -4.31 -1.80
CA TYR A 209 -14.40 -4.58 -0.95
C TYR A 209 -14.78 -5.54 0.17
N LEU A 210 -13.95 -6.55 0.39
CA LEU A 210 -14.09 -7.61 1.37
C LEU A 210 -12.89 -7.56 2.32
N ASN A 211 -13.13 -7.10 3.55
CA ASN A 211 -12.16 -7.21 4.62
C ASN A 211 -12.25 -8.61 5.25
N LEU A 212 -11.45 -9.54 4.75
CA LEU A 212 -11.51 -10.95 5.15
C LEU A 212 -10.79 -11.21 6.48
N ALA A 213 -9.60 -10.62 6.65
CA ALA A 213 -8.83 -10.66 7.89
C ALA A 213 -7.90 -9.42 7.97
N PRO A 214 -7.29 -9.13 9.14
CA PRO A 214 -6.38 -7.99 9.28
C PRO A 214 -5.20 -7.99 8.29
N ASN A 215 -4.83 -9.17 7.78
CA ASN A 215 -3.63 -9.38 6.98
C ASN A 215 -3.93 -9.78 5.52
N TYR A 216 -5.20 -9.89 5.10
CA TYR A 216 -5.55 -10.07 3.69
C TYR A 216 -6.96 -9.56 3.38
N ASP A 217 -7.12 -9.03 2.17
CA ASP A 217 -8.36 -8.45 1.67
C ASP A 217 -8.59 -8.81 0.20
N ALA A 218 -9.84 -8.65 -0.25
CA ALA A 218 -10.22 -8.86 -1.64
C ALA A 218 -11.14 -7.73 -2.13
N THR A 219 -11.08 -7.42 -3.41
CA THR A 219 -12.04 -6.55 -4.09
C THR A 219 -12.58 -7.29 -5.31
N ILE A 220 -13.90 -7.38 -5.43
CA ILE A 220 -14.57 -7.95 -6.60
C ILE A 220 -15.36 -6.83 -7.27
N THR A 221 -15.10 -6.58 -8.55
CA THR A 221 -15.71 -5.50 -9.32
C THR A 221 -16.47 -6.09 -10.50
N PRO A 222 -17.78 -6.33 -10.38
CA PRO A 222 -18.65 -6.47 -11.55
C PRO A 222 -18.60 -5.19 -12.37
N ARG A 223 -18.37 -5.34 -13.67
CA ARG A 223 -18.25 -4.25 -14.63
C ARG A 223 -19.08 -4.58 -15.87
N LEU A 224 -20.14 -3.83 -16.08
CA LEU A 224 -20.98 -3.93 -17.27
C LEU A 224 -20.46 -2.98 -18.35
N ILE A 225 -20.25 -3.51 -19.55
CA ILE A 225 -19.92 -2.75 -20.77
C ILE A 225 -21.02 -3.07 -21.78
N THR A 226 -21.87 -2.09 -22.14
CA THR A 226 -23.14 -2.37 -22.84
C THR A 226 -22.97 -3.11 -24.15
N ASP A 227 -21.89 -2.85 -24.88
CA ASP A 227 -21.71 -3.39 -26.22
C ASP A 227 -20.87 -4.68 -26.19
N ARG A 228 -20.18 -4.95 -25.08
CA ARG A 228 -19.29 -6.13 -24.91
C ARG A 228 -19.90 -7.21 -24.01
N GLY A 229 -20.26 -6.88 -22.77
CA GLY A 229 -20.81 -7.86 -21.82
C GLY A 229 -20.59 -7.51 -20.35
N LEU A 230 -20.81 -8.49 -19.48
CA LEU A 230 -20.54 -8.39 -18.05
C LEU A 230 -19.16 -8.98 -17.75
N MET A 231 -18.24 -8.13 -17.33
CA MET A 231 -16.90 -8.50 -16.87
C MET A 231 -16.89 -8.63 -15.34
N ALA A 232 -16.09 -9.55 -14.82
CA ALA A 232 -15.74 -9.61 -13.41
C ALA A 232 -14.24 -9.31 -13.25
N GLN A 233 -13.91 -8.37 -12.39
CA GLN A 233 -12.53 -8.07 -12.00
C GLN A 233 -12.33 -8.48 -10.54
N GLY A 234 -11.17 -9.02 -10.22
CA GLY A 234 -10.80 -9.44 -8.89
C GLY A 234 -9.43 -8.89 -8.52
N GLU A 235 -9.29 -8.41 -7.30
CA GLU A 235 -8.01 -8.10 -6.66
C GLU A 235 -7.97 -8.82 -5.31
N PHE A 236 -6.87 -9.47 -4.99
CA PHE A 236 -6.61 -10.10 -3.71
C PHE A 236 -5.24 -9.68 -3.23
N ARG A 237 -5.17 -9.12 -2.02
CA ARG A 237 -3.91 -8.66 -1.42
C ARG A 237 -3.70 -9.36 -0.11
N TYR A 238 -2.45 -9.72 0.16
CA TYR A 238 -2.07 -10.39 1.38
C TYR A 238 -0.75 -9.89 1.93
N LEU A 239 -0.65 -9.93 3.24
CA LEU A 239 0.55 -9.76 4.02
C LEU A 239 0.61 -10.92 5.01
N THR A 240 1.71 -11.66 4.99
CA THR A 240 1.91 -12.82 5.85
C THR A 240 3.21 -12.64 6.62
N GLU A 241 3.24 -13.15 7.84
CA GLU A 241 4.44 -13.08 8.68
C GLU A 241 5.58 -13.91 8.10
N ASN A 242 5.26 -15.09 7.57
CA ASN A 242 6.26 -16.09 7.16
C ASN A 242 6.50 -16.16 5.64
N PHE A 243 5.63 -15.57 4.82
CA PHE A 243 5.72 -15.65 3.35
C PHE A 243 5.68 -14.26 2.69
N GLY A 244 5.87 -13.17 3.44
CA GLY A 244 5.92 -11.82 2.87
C GLY A 244 4.57 -11.32 2.36
N ALA A 245 4.59 -10.44 1.36
CA ALA A 245 3.43 -9.74 0.85
C ALA A 245 3.22 -10.01 -0.64
N GLY A 246 1.98 -9.88 -1.10
CA GLY A 246 1.69 -10.01 -2.52
C GLY A 246 0.30 -9.51 -2.90
N SER A 247 0.10 -9.42 -4.20
CA SER A 247 -1.18 -9.09 -4.83
C SER A 247 -1.41 -9.99 -6.04
N VAL A 248 -2.63 -10.51 -6.16
CA VAL A 248 -3.15 -11.21 -7.32
C VAL A 248 -4.29 -10.37 -7.85
N TRP A 249 -4.29 -10.02 -9.12
CA TRP A 249 -5.43 -9.34 -9.73
C TRP A 249 -5.63 -9.81 -11.16
N GLY A 250 -6.84 -9.64 -11.67
CA GLY A 250 -7.16 -10.03 -13.02
C GLY A 250 -8.64 -9.85 -13.30
N SER A 251 -8.99 -10.01 -14.56
CA SER A 251 -10.33 -9.80 -15.06
C SER A 251 -10.73 -10.93 -15.98
N TYR A 252 -12.03 -11.16 -16.06
CA TYR A 252 -12.62 -12.15 -16.93
C TYR A 252 -13.89 -11.58 -17.55
N LEU A 253 -13.90 -11.50 -18.89
CA LEU A 253 -15.05 -11.16 -19.69
C LEU A 253 -15.41 -12.39 -20.54
N PRO A 254 -16.47 -13.13 -20.19
CA PRO A 254 -16.95 -14.21 -21.02
C PRO A 254 -17.64 -13.66 -22.26
N SER A 255 -17.47 -14.35 -23.39
CA SER A 255 -18.17 -14.09 -24.66
C SER A 255 -18.26 -12.60 -25.02
N ASP A 256 -17.11 -11.97 -25.29
CA ASP A 256 -17.08 -10.57 -25.72
C ASP A 256 -17.73 -10.43 -27.10
N ARG A 257 -18.89 -9.76 -27.13
CA ARG A 257 -19.72 -9.58 -28.34
C ARG A 257 -19.03 -8.79 -29.45
N ASP A 258 -18.03 -7.98 -29.11
CA ASP A 258 -17.22 -7.22 -30.07
C ASP A 258 -15.90 -7.94 -30.42
N TYR A 259 -15.71 -9.16 -29.90
CA TYR A 259 -14.54 -10.00 -30.13
C TYR A 259 -14.93 -11.45 -30.43
N ASN A 260 -15.84 -11.65 -31.39
CA ASN A 260 -16.29 -12.97 -31.88
C ASN A 260 -16.78 -13.92 -30.80
N ASP A 261 -17.38 -13.40 -29.72
CA ASP A 261 -17.85 -14.17 -28.56
C ASP A 261 -16.74 -15.02 -27.88
N GLU A 262 -15.46 -14.65 -28.03
CA GLU A 262 -14.36 -15.29 -27.29
C GLU A 262 -14.25 -14.76 -25.86
N ASP A 263 -13.71 -15.59 -24.97
CA ASP A 263 -13.43 -15.21 -23.59
C ASP A 263 -12.12 -14.40 -23.51
N ARG A 264 -12.19 -13.21 -22.89
CA ARG A 264 -11.04 -12.32 -22.70
C ARG A 264 -10.67 -12.22 -21.23
N LYS A 265 -9.38 -12.33 -20.93
CA LYS A 265 -8.91 -12.39 -19.53
C LYS A 265 -7.47 -11.97 -19.34
N ASP A 266 -7.20 -11.43 -18.16
CA ASP A 266 -5.87 -11.14 -17.66
C ASP A 266 -5.67 -11.74 -16.26
N LEU A 267 -4.42 -12.01 -15.94
CA LEU A 267 -4.00 -12.46 -14.62
C LEU A 267 -2.62 -11.91 -14.32
N HIS A 268 -2.52 -11.26 -13.18
CA HIS A 268 -1.32 -10.65 -12.65
C HIS A 268 -1.08 -11.15 -11.24
N PHE A 269 0.19 -11.43 -10.95
CA PHE A 269 0.61 -11.86 -9.64
C PHE A 269 1.96 -11.24 -9.30
N LEU A 270 2.00 -10.53 -8.18
CA LEU A 270 3.20 -10.00 -7.57
C LEU A 270 3.37 -10.58 -6.18
N HIS A 271 4.58 -11.03 -5.88
CA HIS A 271 4.93 -11.55 -4.58
C HIS A 271 6.35 -11.13 -4.20
N LYS A 272 6.50 -10.61 -2.99
CA LYS A 272 7.76 -10.18 -2.40
C LYS A 272 7.91 -10.80 -1.04
N TRP A 273 9.00 -11.53 -0.84
CA TRP A 273 9.22 -12.23 0.41
C TRP A 273 10.68 -12.13 0.84
N ASP A 274 10.91 -11.46 1.96
CA ASP A 274 12.17 -11.48 2.69
C ASP A 274 12.21 -12.74 3.57
N ILE A 275 12.75 -13.83 3.02
CA ILE A 275 12.84 -15.13 3.67
C ILE A 275 13.68 -15.04 4.94
N THR A 276 14.83 -14.35 4.84
CA THR A 276 15.68 -13.97 5.98
C THR A 276 16.26 -12.58 5.74
N LYS A 277 17.07 -12.07 6.68
CA LYS A 277 17.83 -10.82 6.48
C LYS A 277 18.79 -10.89 5.27
N GLN A 278 19.12 -12.10 4.80
CA GLN A 278 20.05 -12.32 3.70
C GLN A 278 19.37 -12.75 2.41
N TRP A 279 18.28 -13.52 2.52
CA TRP A 279 17.58 -14.10 1.38
C TRP A 279 16.27 -13.39 1.14
N SER A 280 16.05 -12.92 -0.08
CA SER A 280 14.76 -12.43 -0.52
C SER A 280 14.38 -13.01 -1.88
N THR A 281 13.09 -13.13 -2.12
CA THR A 281 12.57 -13.57 -3.42
C THR A 281 11.51 -12.61 -3.92
N ASN A 282 11.53 -12.37 -5.24
CA ASN A 282 10.49 -11.64 -5.95
C ASN A 282 9.92 -12.58 -7.01
N LEU A 283 8.60 -12.62 -7.13
CA LEU A 283 7.90 -13.32 -8.19
C LEU A 283 6.92 -12.35 -8.83
N GLU A 284 6.99 -12.27 -10.15
CA GLU A 284 6.11 -11.51 -11.01
C GLU A 284 5.62 -12.46 -12.10
N TYR A 285 4.31 -12.54 -12.27
CA TYR A 285 3.69 -13.32 -13.32
C TYR A 285 2.55 -12.50 -13.93
N ASN A 286 2.68 -12.18 -15.21
CA ASN A 286 1.65 -11.51 -15.99
C ASN A 286 1.20 -12.42 -17.14
N TYR A 287 -0.10 -12.45 -17.37
CA TYR A 287 -0.75 -13.17 -18.46
C TYR A 287 -1.93 -12.38 -18.98
N VAL A 288 -2.07 -12.33 -20.30
CA VAL A 288 -3.19 -11.68 -20.99
C VAL A 288 -3.63 -12.55 -22.17
N SER A 289 -4.92 -12.63 -22.45
CA SER A 289 -5.49 -13.47 -23.50
C SER A 289 -5.04 -13.09 -24.91
N ASP A 290 -5.05 -11.78 -25.19
CA ASP A 290 -4.91 -11.23 -26.54
C ASP A 290 -4.22 -9.86 -26.53
N LYS A 291 -3.81 -9.38 -27.70
CA LYS A 291 -3.04 -8.14 -27.85
C LYS A 291 -3.85 -6.86 -27.70
N ASP A 292 -5.17 -6.93 -27.89
CA ASP A 292 -6.06 -5.77 -27.91
C ASP A 292 -6.74 -5.61 -26.53
N PHE A 293 -6.44 -6.50 -25.56
CA PHE A 293 -7.08 -6.52 -24.24
C PHE A 293 -7.01 -5.16 -23.53
N PHE A 294 -5.82 -4.56 -23.45
CA PHE A 294 -5.66 -3.27 -22.78
C PHE A 294 -6.20 -2.09 -23.59
N SER A 295 -6.15 -2.15 -24.92
CA SER A 295 -6.74 -1.07 -25.73
C SER A 295 -8.25 -1.00 -25.56
N ASP A 296 -8.91 -2.15 -25.50
CA ASP A 296 -10.36 -2.25 -25.56
C ASP A 296 -11.00 -2.21 -24.17
N LEU A 297 -10.36 -2.88 -23.19
CA LEU A 297 -10.98 -3.13 -21.89
C LEU A 297 -10.34 -2.31 -20.77
N ASP A 298 -9.13 -1.77 -20.92
CA ASP A 298 -8.52 -0.97 -19.86
C ASP A 298 -8.93 0.52 -19.97
N SER A 299 -9.14 1.13 -18.81
CA SER A 299 -9.44 2.56 -18.65
C SER A 299 -8.19 3.40 -18.50
N ASN A 300 -7.03 2.78 -18.21
CA ASN A 300 -5.76 3.47 -18.12
C ASN A 300 -5.13 3.68 -19.51
N PRO A 301 -4.92 4.92 -19.98
CA PRO A 301 -4.33 5.16 -21.28
C PRO A 301 -2.86 4.67 -21.40
N ASN A 302 -2.16 4.49 -20.28
CA ASN A 302 -0.74 4.10 -20.28
C ASN A 302 -0.52 2.59 -20.46
N SER A 303 -1.50 1.73 -20.16
CA SER A 303 -1.38 0.28 -20.30
C SER A 303 -1.63 -0.23 -21.72
N ARG A 304 -2.22 0.61 -22.59
CA ARG A 304 -2.56 0.26 -23.99
C ARG A 304 -1.38 -0.15 -24.86
N THR A 305 -0.14 0.17 -24.45
CA THR A 305 1.08 -0.15 -25.18
C THR A 305 1.86 -1.35 -24.60
N GLU A 306 1.33 -2.01 -23.57
CA GLU A 306 2.02 -3.12 -22.90
C GLU A 306 1.88 -4.45 -23.66
N LEU A 307 2.66 -4.60 -24.74
CA LEU A 307 2.66 -5.82 -25.56
C LEU A 307 3.49 -6.96 -24.96
N ASN A 308 4.37 -6.69 -24.00
CA ASN A 308 5.29 -7.69 -23.44
C ASN A 308 5.00 -7.90 -21.95
N GLN A 309 4.35 -9.01 -21.64
CA GLN A 309 3.92 -9.36 -20.30
C GLN A 309 5.03 -10.12 -19.57
N ARG A 310 5.70 -9.44 -18.63
CA ARG A 310 6.86 -9.98 -17.92
C ARG A 310 6.47 -11.14 -16.99
N ARG A 311 7.30 -12.18 -16.96
CA ARG A 311 7.18 -13.32 -16.05
C ARG A 311 8.56 -13.60 -15.48
N ALA A 312 8.77 -13.28 -14.22
CA ALA A 312 10.09 -13.35 -13.62
C ALA A 312 10.04 -13.89 -12.19
N TRP A 313 10.99 -14.76 -11.89
CA TRP A 313 11.32 -15.16 -10.54
C TRP A 313 12.76 -14.79 -10.24
N GLU A 314 12.96 -14.18 -9.08
CA GLU A 314 14.25 -13.73 -8.59
C GLU A 314 14.48 -14.29 -7.19
N LEU A 315 15.68 -14.83 -6.96
CA LEU A 315 16.18 -15.18 -5.65
C LEU A 315 17.46 -14.38 -5.40
N ASN A 316 17.43 -13.53 -4.39
CA ASN A 316 18.48 -12.60 -4.04
C ASN A 316 19.15 -13.04 -2.74
N TYR A 317 20.47 -12.92 -2.72
CA TYR A 317 21.29 -13.08 -1.54
C TYR A 317 22.10 -11.81 -1.32
N ASN A 318 21.91 -11.18 -0.17
CA ASN A 318 22.61 -9.95 0.24
C ASN A 318 23.02 -10.06 1.72
N HIS A 319 23.95 -9.22 2.18
CA HIS A 319 24.25 -9.01 3.61
C HIS A 319 24.68 -10.23 4.47
N GLY A 320 24.81 -11.44 3.89
CA GLY A 320 25.27 -12.62 4.62
C GLY A 320 26.79 -12.75 4.65
N ILE A 321 27.44 -12.49 3.51
CA ILE A 321 28.90 -12.37 3.43
C ILE A 321 29.20 -10.89 3.10
N PRO A 322 30.02 -10.17 3.90
CA PRO A 322 30.38 -8.79 3.62
C PRO A 322 30.92 -8.64 2.19
N GLY A 323 30.37 -7.69 1.45
CA GLY A 323 30.77 -7.46 0.07
C GLY A 323 30.11 -8.36 -0.97
N LEU A 324 29.54 -9.50 -0.58
CA LEU A 324 28.94 -10.45 -1.53
C LEU A 324 27.46 -10.17 -1.75
N LYS A 325 27.08 -10.05 -3.02
CA LYS A 325 25.71 -10.06 -3.52
C LYS A 325 25.59 -11.13 -4.59
N ALA A 326 24.56 -11.96 -4.52
CA ALA A 326 24.25 -12.93 -5.55
C ALA A 326 22.77 -12.86 -5.94
N GLN A 327 22.46 -13.08 -7.21
CA GLN A 327 21.10 -13.15 -7.72
C GLN A 327 20.97 -14.31 -8.70
N LEU A 328 19.95 -15.13 -8.50
CA LEU A 328 19.43 -16.06 -9.50
C LEU A 328 18.14 -15.47 -10.07
N LYS A 329 18.09 -15.31 -11.39
CA LYS A 329 16.93 -14.78 -12.12
C LYS A 329 16.49 -15.76 -13.20
N VAL A 330 15.19 -15.99 -13.26
CA VAL A 330 14.51 -16.72 -14.34
C VAL A 330 13.47 -15.76 -14.89
N GLU A 331 13.64 -15.29 -16.11
CA GLU A 331 12.82 -14.23 -16.70
C GLU A 331 12.40 -14.60 -18.11
N ASP A 332 11.13 -14.40 -18.43
CA ASP A 332 10.51 -14.64 -19.71
C ASP A 332 9.44 -13.56 -19.97
N PHE A 333 9.00 -13.43 -21.22
CA PHE A 333 7.98 -12.46 -21.61
C PHE A 333 6.95 -13.13 -22.51
N GLN A 334 5.67 -12.88 -22.24
CA GLN A 334 4.62 -13.12 -23.23
C GLN A 334 4.48 -11.88 -24.11
N THR A 335 4.97 -11.98 -25.35
CA THR A 335 4.68 -10.99 -26.40
C THR A 335 3.30 -11.27 -26.98
N LEU A 336 2.36 -10.33 -26.80
CA LEU A 336 0.98 -10.46 -27.25
C LEU A 336 0.86 -10.30 -28.77
N ASP A 337 1.71 -9.46 -29.37
CA ASP A 337 1.76 -9.30 -30.82
C ASP A 337 2.56 -10.44 -31.48
N LYS A 338 1.82 -11.35 -32.14
CA LYS A 338 2.38 -12.50 -32.84
C LYS A 338 3.01 -12.15 -34.19
N THR A 339 2.81 -10.94 -34.71
CA THR A 339 3.37 -10.50 -36.00
C THR A 339 4.84 -10.07 -35.90
N ILE A 340 5.30 -9.77 -34.68
CA ILE A 340 6.69 -9.42 -34.39
C ILE A 340 7.58 -10.64 -34.67
N LYS A 341 8.68 -10.41 -35.41
CA LYS A 341 9.67 -11.46 -35.71
C LYS A 341 10.38 -11.89 -34.44
N ASP A 342 10.81 -13.15 -34.37
CA ASP A 342 11.47 -13.68 -33.18
C ASP A 342 12.74 -12.92 -32.77
N VAL A 343 13.45 -12.30 -33.73
CA VAL A 343 14.63 -11.46 -33.48
C VAL A 343 14.31 -10.17 -32.71
N ASP A 344 13.09 -9.66 -32.86
CA ASP A 344 12.60 -8.42 -32.26
C ASP A 344 11.85 -8.67 -30.94
N LYS A 345 11.58 -9.93 -30.59
CA LYS A 345 10.96 -10.30 -29.31
C LYS A 345 11.98 -10.17 -28.16
N PRO A 346 11.54 -9.75 -26.96
CA PRO A 346 12.41 -9.76 -25.79
C PRO A 346 12.96 -11.16 -25.51
N TYR A 347 14.27 -11.28 -25.31
CA TYR A 347 14.91 -12.55 -25.01
C TYR A 347 14.66 -12.98 -23.56
N ALA A 348 14.27 -14.24 -23.39
CA ALA A 348 14.18 -14.89 -22.09
C ALA A 348 15.59 -15.11 -21.48
N ARG A 349 15.68 -15.08 -20.15
CA ARG A 349 16.91 -15.32 -19.37
C ARG A 349 16.71 -16.53 -18.46
N LEU A 350 17.07 -17.72 -18.97
CA LEU A 350 16.72 -19.01 -18.36
C LEU A 350 17.93 -19.94 -18.18
N PRO A 351 18.57 -19.99 -17.00
CA PRO A 351 18.59 -19.01 -15.92
C PRO A 351 19.73 -17.99 -16.08
N GLN A 352 19.62 -16.84 -15.42
CA GLN A 352 20.71 -15.88 -15.22
C GLN A 352 21.23 -15.95 -13.79
N PHE A 353 22.55 -16.02 -13.63
CA PHE A 353 23.21 -15.95 -12.34
C PHE A 353 24.15 -14.74 -12.30
N LEU A 354 23.92 -13.82 -11.37
CA LEU A 354 24.74 -12.64 -11.14
C LEU A 354 25.44 -12.79 -9.79
N LEU A 355 26.75 -12.60 -9.79
CA LEU A 355 27.58 -12.60 -8.59
C LEU A 355 28.41 -11.33 -8.57
N ASN A 356 28.25 -10.52 -7.54
CA ASN A 356 29.04 -9.33 -7.31
C ASN A 356 29.72 -9.46 -5.95
N TYR A 357 31.04 -9.32 -5.91
CA TYR A 357 31.81 -9.31 -4.68
C TYR A 357 32.64 -8.04 -4.62
N VAL A 358 32.31 -7.20 -3.66
CA VAL A 358 33.05 -5.98 -3.33
C VAL A 358 33.77 -6.23 -2.01
N ALA A 359 35.05 -6.61 -2.06
CA ALA A 359 35.86 -6.72 -0.86
C ALA A 359 35.87 -5.36 -0.12
N GLY A 360 35.45 -5.35 1.15
CA GLY A 360 35.45 -4.15 1.98
C GLY A 360 36.86 -3.79 2.44
N ASN A 361 37.30 -2.60 2.01
CA ASN A 361 38.60 -1.92 2.16
C ASN A 361 39.82 -2.76 1.69
N PRO A 362 40.65 -2.27 0.72
CA PRO A 362 42.04 -2.74 0.69
C PRO A 362 42.53 -2.48 2.11
N GLN A 363 43.05 -3.54 2.74
CA GLN A 363 43.33 -3.58 4.16
C GLN A 363 43.86 -2.23 4.63
N ALA A 364 43.38 -1.74 5.78
CA ALA A 364 44.19 -0.78 6.51
C ALA A 364 45.52 -1.50 6.74
N ILE A 365 46.49 -1.31 5.84
CA ILE A 365 47.81 -1.91 5.93
C ILE A 365 48.25 -1.56 7.32
N LEU A 366 48.36 -2.57 8.19
CA LEU A 366 48.69 -2.31 9.58
C LEU A 366 50.01 -1.55 9.53
N LYS A 367 50.13 -0.48 10.33
CA LYS A 367 51.36 0.32 10.32
C LYS A 367 52.59 -0.58 10.52
N SER A 368 52.44 -1.68 11.25
CA SER A 368 53.43 -2.76 11.40
C SER A 368 53.87 -3.39 10.07
N ASP A 369 52.95 -3.64 9.14
CA ASP A 369 53.24 -4.33 7.87
C ASP A 369 53.95 -3.38 6.90
N LEU A 370 53.57 -2.10 6.92
CA LEU A 370 54.28 -1.06 6.19
C LEU A 370 55.69 -0.84 6.77
N ASP A 371 55.81 -0.75 8.10
CA ASP A 371 57.10 -0.55 8.77
C ASP A 371 58.03 -1.75 8.54
N GLN A 372 57.51 -2.98 8.59
CA GLN A 372 58.25 -4.19 8.29
C GLN A 372 58.66 -4.25 6.81
N GLY A 373 57.75 -3.94 5.89
CA GLY A 373 58.05 -3.90 4.45
C GLY A 373 59.14 -2.87 4.10
N VAL A 374 59.13 -1.71 4.77
CA VAL A 374 60.16 -0.67 4.60
C VAL A 374 61.50 -1.12 5.18
N ALA A 375 61.51 -1.78 6.34
CA ALA A 375 62.73 -2.34 6.91
C ALA A 375 63.37 -3.40 6.00
N GLU A 376 62.56 -4.30 5.44
CA GLU A 376 63.02 -5.32 4.51
C GLU A 376 63.53 -4.72 3.19
N ALA A 377 62.82 -3.75 2.62
CA ALA A 377 63.24 -3.07 1.39
C ALA A 377 64.55 -2.32 1.59
N THR A 378 64.72 -1.65 2.74
CA THR A 378 65.96 -0.95 3.12
C THR A 378 67.12 -1.94 3.23
N HIS A 379 66.93 -3.07 3.92
CA HIS A 379 67.96 -4.10 4.08
C HIS A 379 68.35 -4.73 2.72
N ARG A 380 67.38 -4.96 1.83
CA ARG A 380 67.65 -5.46 0.46
C ARG A 380 68.46 -4.46 -0.38
N LEU A 381 68.13 -3.17 -0.32
CA LEU A 381 68.87 -2.13 -1.05
C LEU A 381 70.31 -1.99 -0.53
N GLN A 382 70.51 -2.08 0.79
CA GLN A 382 71.83 -2.10 1.42
C GLN A 382 72.65 -3.32 1.00
N ALA A 383 72.06 -4.52 1.01
CA ALA A 383 72.72 -5.75 0.58
C ALA A 383 73.13 -5.70 -0.90
N GLN A 384 72.37 -4.97 -1.73
CA GLN A 384 72.67 -4.75 -3.16
C GLN A 384 73.59 -3.55 -3.41
N LYS A 385 74.09 -2.87 -2.37
CA LYS A 385 74.89 -1.62 -2.45
C LYS A 385 74.23 -0.53 -3.31
N LYS A 386 72.90 -0.41 -3.27
CA LYS A 386 72.14 0.64 -3.97
C LYS A 386 71.84 1.80 -3.03
N GLU A 387 71.72 3.00 -3.58
CA GLU A 387 71.28 4.17 -2.81
C GLU A 387 69.86 3.96 -2.28
N ILE A 388 69.65 4.31 -1.01
CA ILE A 388 68.37 4.15 -0.33
C ILE A 388 67.56 5.43 -0.57
N PRO A 389 66.37 5.35 -1.19
CA PRO A 389 65.52 6.51 -1.39
C PRO A 389 65.11 7.18 -0.08
N PRO A 390 64.74 8.48 -0.10
CA PRO A 390 64.14 9.16 1.04
C PRO A 390 62.93 8.39 1.60
N GLN A 391 62.79 8.38 2.93
CA GLN A 391 61.85 7.51 3.67
C GLN A 391 60.40 7.62 3.17
N ASN A 392 59.94 8.83 2.83
CA ASN A 392 58.58 9.06 2.32
C ASN A 392 58.33 8.37 0.96
N ILE A 393 59.34 8.34 0.08
CA ILE A 393 59.24 7.70 -1.25
C ILE A 393 59.29 6.18 -1.09
N LEU A 394 60.18 5.69 -0.22
CA LEU A 394 60.30 4.26 0.04
C LEU A 394 59.03 3.69 0.67
N GLN A 395 58.41 4.42 1.61
CA GLN A 395 57.12 4.06 2.19
C GLN A 395 56.02 3.96 1.11
N GLN A 396 55.94 4.92 0.19
CA GLN A 396 54.95 4.88 -0.89
C GLN A 396 55.16 3.70 -1.85
N GLN A 397 56.41 3.39 -2.19
CA GLN A 397 56.75 2.27 -3.06
C GLN A 397 56.39 0.92 -2.41
N VAL A 398 56.74 0.74 -1.13
CA VAL A 398 56.42 -0.47 -0.37
C VAL A 398 54.92 -0.61 -0.18
N LEU A 399 54.21 0.49 0.13
CA LEU A 399 52.76 0.50 0.25
C LEU A 399 52.08 0.03 -1.05
N SER A 400 52.54 0.54 -2.20
CA SER A 400 52.03 0.14 -3.51
C SER A 400 52.27 -1.35 -3.81
N GLN A 401 53.45 -1.88 -3.45
CA GLN A 401 53.75 -3.29 -3.60
C GLN A 401 52.88 -4.19 -2.71
N LEU A 402 52.67 -3.81 -1.45
CA LEU A 402 51.80 -4.53 -0.52
C LEU A 402 50.35 -4.57 -1.03
N ILE A 403 49.82 -3.43 -1.49
CA ILE A 403 48.47 -3.35 -2.10
C ILE A 403 48.35 -4.32 -3.29
N THR A 404 49.37 -4.34 -4.16
CA THR A 404 49.37 -5.21 -5.36
C THR A 404 49.43 -6.69 -4.99
N HIS A 405 50.25 -7.05 -3.99
CA HIS A 405 50.42 -8.42 -3.54
C HIS A 405 49.12 -8.97 -2.90
N ASP A 406 48.47 -8.18 -2.03
CA ASP A 406 47.19 -8.55 -1.43
C ASP A 406 46.09 -8.73 -2.47
N ALA A 407 46.03 -7.85 -3.47
CA ALA A 407 45.08 -7.97 -4.58
C ALA A 407 45.28 -9.29 -5.36
N GLN A 408 46.53 -9.69 -5.61
CA GLN A 408 46.84 -10.96 -6.28
C GLN A 408 46.46 -12.17 -5.41
N LEU A 409 46.70 -12.11 -4.11
CA LEU A 409 46.38 -13.19 -3.17
C LEU A 409 44.87 -13.43 -3.07
N GLU A 410 44.07 -12.37 -3.04
CA GLU A 410 42.60 -12.46 -3.07
C GLU A 410 42.08 -13.05 -4.39
N GLN A 411 42.67 -12.69 -5.54
CA GLN A 411 42.31 -13.32 -6.81
C GLN A 411 42.56 -14.84 -6.81
N VAL A 412 43.67 -15.29 -6.22
CA VAL A 412 44.00 -16.72 -6.09
C VAL A 412 43.02 -17.46 -5.17
N LYS A 413 42.61 -16.85 -4.05
CA LYS A 413 41.59 -17.42 -3.15
C LYS A 413 40.24 -17.57 -3.85
N LEU A 414 39.83 -16.56 -4.62
CA LEU A 414 38.58 -16.60 -5.39
C LEU A 414 38.60 -17.71 -6.45
N LEU A 415 39.75 -17.93 -7.09
CA LEU A 415 39.97 -19.03 -8.04
C LEU A 415 39.85 -20.41 -7.37
N LEU A 416 40.35 -20.56 -6.13
CA LEU A 416 40.20 -21.77 -5.32
C LEU A 416 38.74 -22.05 -4.94
N VAL A 417 37.96 -21.02 -4.62
CA VAL A 417 36.51 -21.16 -4.33
C VAL A 417 35.75 -21.59 -5.59
N VAL A 418 35.99 -20.95 -6.73
CA VAL A 418 35.38 -21.33 -8.02
C VAL A 418 35.74 -22.77 -8.40
N LYS A 419 37.00 -23.18 -8.20
CA LYS A 419 37.47 -24.55 -8.43
C LYS A 419 36.80 -25.55 -7.48
N SER A 420 36.56 -25.18 -6.23
CA SER A 420 35.85 -26.01 -5.25
C SER A 420 34.37 -26.19 -5.60
N MET A 421 33.70 -25.11 -6.05
CA MET A 421 32.32 -25.18 -6.56
C MET A 421 32.23 -26.07 -7.81
N TYR A 422 33.23 -26.02 -8.70
CA TYR A 422 33.34 -26.92 -9.85
C TYR A 422 33.42 -28.39 -9.41
N TYR A 423 34.29 -28.72 -8.45
CA TYR A 423 34.41 -30.10 -7.94
C TYR A 423 33.11 -30.59 -7.27
N ILE A 424 32.41 -29.73 -6.53
CA ILE A 424 31.11 -30.06 -5.94
C ILE A 424 30.06 -30.32 -7.03
N CYS A 425 30.02 -29.51 -8.08
CA CYS A 425 29.12 -29.72 -9.22
C CYS A 425 29.38 -31.06 -9.93
N VAL A 426 30.65 -31.35 -10.25
CA VAL A 426 31.06 -32.62 -10.90
C VAL A 426 30.77 -33.83 -10.01
N PHE A 427 30.92 -33.69 -8.69
CA PHE A 427 30.60 -34.76 -7.74
C PHE A 427 29.09 -35.04 -7.68
N GLN A 428 28.24 -34.00 -7.70
CA GLN A 428 26.78 -34.14 -7.73
C GLN A 428 26.30 -34.76 -9.05
N GLU A 429 26.91 -34.42 -10.18
CA GLU A 429 26.62 -35.01 -11.49
C GLU A 429 26.90 -36.52 -11.52
N LYS A 430 28.09 -36.95 -11.03
CA LYS A 430 28.42 -38.37 -10.90
C LYS A 430 27.47 -39.12 -9.96
N ARG A 431 26.94 -38.44 -8.93
CA ARG A 431 25.95 -39.00 -7.99
C ARG A 431 24.57 -39.16 -8.64
N LEU A 432 24.18 -38.23 -9.51
CA LEU A 432 22.95 -38.29 -10.29
C LEU A 432 23.02 -39.38 -11.37
N GLN A 433 24.15 -39.57 -12.04
CA GLN A 433 24.34 -40.64 -13.02
C GLN A 433 24.26 -42.05 -12.39
N LYS A 434 24.63 -42.21 -11.11
CA LYS A 434 24.53 -43.48 -10.37
C LYS A 434 23.12 -43.81 -9.86
N ARG A 435 22.20 -42.84 -9.81
CA ARG A 435 20.79 -43.12 -9.45
C ARG A 435 20.03 -43.58 -10.70
N ASN A 436 19.58 -44.83 -10.70
CA ASN A 436 18.66 -45.35 -11.72
C ASN A 436 17.29 -44.66 -11.57
N LEU A 437 17.14 -43.50 -12.20
CA LEU A 437 15.84 -42.85 -12.39
C LEU A 437 15.03 -43.66 -13.41
N ALA A 438 13.86 -44.16 -12.97
CA ALA A 438 13.00 -45.10 -13.68
C ALA A 438 12.27 -44.53 -14.92
N GLN A 439 12.63 -43.32 -15.40
CA GLN A 439 11.99 -42.70 -16.56
C GLN A 439 13.02 -42.17 -17.58
N PRO A 440 13.08 -42.74 -18.80
CA PRO A 440 14.09 -42.38 -19.80
C PRO A 440 13.97 -40.95 -20.33
N LYS A 441 12.77 -40.35 -20.32
CA LYS A 441 12.54 -38.94 -20.69
C LYS A 441 13.10 -37.95 -19.65
N LEU A 442 13.03 -38.29 -18.36
CA LEU A 442 13.59 -37.44 -17.30
C LEU A 442 15.13 -37.49 -17.30
N LYS A 443 15.71 -38.66 -17.64
CA LYS A 443 17.16 -38.88 -17.73
C LYS A 443 17.79 -38.06 -18.86
N SER A 444 17.14 -38.01 -20.02
CA SER A 444 17.58 -37.21 -21.17
C SER A 444 17.45 -35.71 -20.91
N MET A 445 16.35 -35.25 -20.29
CA MET A 445 16.19 -33.84 -19.92
C MET A 445 17.24 -33.37 -18.90
N VAL A 446 17.55 -34.19 -17.89
CA VAL A 446 18.57 -33.90 -16.87
C VAL A 446 19.98 -33.90 -17.46
N LEU A 447 20.29 -34.81 -18.38
CA LEU A 447 21.60 -34.86 -19.07
C LEU A 447 21.80 -33.67 -20.02
N ILE A 448 20.74 -33.23 -20.71
CA ILE A 448 20.77 -32.03 -21.56
C ILE A 448 20.94 -30.78 -20.68
N TRP A 449 20.21 -30.69 -19.56
CA TRP A 449 20.36 -29.60 -18.59
C TRP A 449 21.77 -29.52 -17.98
N ALA A 450 22.37 -30.67 -17.65
CA ALA A 450 23.73 -30.76 -17.15
C ALA A 450 24.77 -30.35 -18.21
N SER A 451 24.59 -30.80 -19.47
CA SER A 451 25.49 -30.48 -20.58
C SER A 451 25.47 -28.99 -20.94
N VAL A 452 24.29 -28.35 -20.94
CA VAL A 452 24.15 -26.91 -21.20
C VAL A 452 24.80 -26.08 -20.08
N ARG A 453 24.64 -26.48 -18.81
CA ARG A 453 25.34 -25.84 -17.68
C ARG A 453 26.85 -26.01 -17.77
N PHE A 454 27.34 -27.17 -18.19
CA PHE A 454 28.77 -27.43 -18.37
C PHE A 454 29.37 -26.53 -19.46
N GLN A 455 28.65 -26.33 -20.57
CA GLN A 455 29.10 -25.53 -21.70
C GLN A 455 29.12 -24.03 -21.37
N ILE A 456 28.13 -23.55 -20.61
CA ILE A 456 28.09 -22.16 -20.09
C ILE A 456 29.23 -21.94 -19.07
N PHE A 457 29.47 -22.90 -18.17
CA PHE A 457 30.56 -22.82 -17.20
C PHE A 457 31.95 -22.83 -17.87
N GLN A 458 32.14 -23.65 -18.90
CA GLN A 458 33.37 -23.63 -19.71
C GLN A 458 33.57 -22.30 -20.44
N GLN A 459 32.51 -21.69 -20.98
CA GLN A 459 32.61 -20.38 -21.61
C GLN A 459 32.96 -19.27 -20.62
N ILE A 460 32.38 -19.27 -19.41
CA ILE A 460 32.72 -18.31 -18.36
C ILE A 460 34.18 -18.48 -17.92
N LEU A 461 34.64 -19.72 -17.72
CA LEU A 461 36.03 -20.01 -17.38
C LEU A 461 37.00 -19.58 -18.49
N LEU A 462 36.66 -19.84 -19.76
CA LEU A 462 37.46 -19.37 -20.90
C LEU A 462 37.49 -17.84 -21.00
N HIS A 463 36.39 -17.16 -20.69
CA HIS A 463 36.31 -15.70 -20.75
C HIS A 463 37.14 -15.04 -19.65
N VAL A 464 37.09 -15.60 -18.43
CA VAL A 464 37.93 -15.19 -17.30
C VAL A 464 39.41 -15.45 -17.60
N LEU A 465 39.75 -16.60 -18.18
CA LEU A 465 41.13 -16.90 -18.61
C LEU A 465 41.61 -16.00 -19.76
N ARG A 466 40.72 -15.57 -20.66
CA ARG A 466 41.04 -14.63 -21.75
C ARG A 466 41.33 -13.22 -21.23
N LEU A 467 40.52 -12.73 -20.30
CA LEU A 467 40.70 -11.45 -19.63
C LEU A 467 42.05 -11.40 -18.89
N LEU A 468 42.46 -12.50 -18.27
CA LEU A 468 43.77 -12.64 -17.62
C LEU A 468 44.96 -12.72 -18.59
N SER A 469 44.74 -13.03 -19.88
CA SER A 469 45.81 -13.09 -20.89
C SER A 469 46.08 -11.76 -21.60
N GLN A 470 45.21 -10.76 -21.42
CA GLN A 470 45.32 -9.46 -22.08
C GLN A 470 46.15 -8.42 -21.30
N ASP A 471 46.51 -8.69 -20.05
CA ASP A 471 47.46 -7.86 -19.31
C ASP A 471 48.91 -8.24 -19.70
N LYS A 472 49.34 -7.76 -20.87
CA LYS A 472 50.78 -7.60 -21.11
C LYS A 472 51.28 -6.45 -20.23
N PRO A 473 52.43 -6.59 -19.56
CA PRO A 473 53.03 -5.48 -18.83
C PRO A 473 53.35 -4.35 -19.81
N LEU A 474 52.90 -3.14 -19.48
CA LEU A 474 53.45 -1.91 -20.04
C LEU A 474 54.94 -1.89 -19.67
N THR A 475 55.80 -1.98 -20.69
CA THR A 475 57.25 -1.72 -20.63
C THR A 475 57.57 -0.34 -20.08
#